data_AF-A0A1H0AZ24-F1
#
_entry.id   AF-A0A1H0AZ24-F1
#
_cell.length_a   1.000
_cell.length_b   1.000
_cell.length_c   1.000
_cell.angle_alpha   90.00
_cell.angle_beta   90.00
_cell.angle_gamma   90.00
#
_symmetry.space_group_name_H-M   'P 1'
#
loop_
_entity.id
_entity.type
_entity.pdbx_description
1 polymer ?
#
loop_
_entity_poly.entity_id
_entity_poly.type
_entity_poly.pdbx_seq_one_letter_code
_entity_poly.pdbx_strand_id
1 'polypeptide(L)'
;MAQKLQVVFVDDLTGEVLPDGQGQTVSFGLDGTSYELDLNKDNAAALRQTFKRYVRAGRRAGRSAGGTTRSSSAGHKDTAAIRT
;
A
#
# COMPACT_ATOMS: atom_id res chain seq x y z
N MET A 1 -6.58 -36.30 -20.44
CA MET A 1 -7.11 -34.94 -20.20
C MET A 1 -6.12 -34.22 -19.28
N ALA A 2 -5.61 -33.05 -19.67
CA ALA A 2 -4.69 -32.26 -18.84
C ALA A 2 -5.15 -30.80 -18.81
N GLN A 3 -5.05 -30.17 -17.64
CA GLN A 3 -5.41 -28.76 -17.42
C GLN A 3 -4.16 -27.98 -17.01
N LYS A 4 -4.02 -26.74 -17.51
CA LYS A 4 -2.97 -25.80 -17.09
C LYS A 4 -3.64 -24.59 -16.43
N LEU A 5 -3.33 -24.37 -15.16
CA LEU A 5 -3.70 -23.14 -14.44
C LEU A 5 -2.54 -22.15 -14.54
N GLN A 6 -2.80 -20.92 -14.97
CA GLN A 6 -1.82 -19.84 -15.01
C GLN A 6 -2.34 -18.67 -14.17
N VAL A 7 -1.55 -18.27 -13.18
CA VAL A 7 -1.78 -17.06 -12.39
C VAL A 7 -0.95 -15.94 -13.02
N VAL A 8 -1.57 -14.81 -13.31
CA VAL A 8 -0.91 -13.64 -13.90
C VAL A 8 -1.21 -12.41 -13.05
N PHE A 9 -0.25 -11.50 -13.00
CA PHE A 9 -0.47 -10.15 -12.50
C PHE A 9 -0.92 -9.28 -13.67
N VAL A 10 -1.88 -8.38 -13.45
CA VAL A 10 -2.52 -7.62 -14.53
C VAL A 10 -2.61 -6.16 -14.15
N ASP A 11 -2.43 -5.28 -15.12
CA ASP A 11 -2.58 -3.84 -14.95
C ASP A 11 -4.08 -3.47 -14.93
N ASP A 12 -4.54 -2.86 -13.84
CA ASP A 12 -5.96 -2.56 -13.63
C ASP A 12 -6.52 -1.51 -14.62
N LEU A 13 -5.66 -0.68 -15.22
CA LEU A 13 -6.11 0.36 -16.17
C LEU A 13 -6.21 -0.15 -17.60
N THR A 14 -5.30 -1.04 -17.99
CA THR A 14 -5.16 -1.50 -19.38
C THR A 14 -5.62 -2.94 -19.59
N GLY A 15 -5.67 -3.75 -18.52
CA GLY A 15 -5.91 -5.18 -18.59
C GLY A 15 -4.73 -5.99 -19.13
N GLU A 16 -3.56 -5.36 -19.31
CA GLU A 16 -2.36 -6.02 -19.82
C GLU A 16 -1.69 -6.88 -18.75
N VAL A 17 -1.15 -8.03 -19.16
CA VAL A 17 -0.38 -8.89 -18.26
C VAL A 17 0.91 -8.20 -17.87
N LEU A 18 1.11 -8.02 -16.57
CA LEU A 18 2.31 -7.48 -15.96
C LEU A 18 3.34 -8.60 -15.83
N PRO A 19 4.52 -8.49 -16.48
CA PRO A 19 5.60 -9.43 -16.27
C PRO A 19 6.10 -9.41 -14.82
N ASP A 20 6.69 -10.52 -14.38
CA ASP A 20 7.21 -10.66 -13.02
C ASP A 20 8.13 -9.50 -12.63
N GLY A 21 7.80 -8.84 -11.52
CA GLY A 21 8.56 -7.70 -10.99
C GLY A 21 8.41 -6.38 -11.76
N GLN A 22 7.54 -6.31 -12.77
CA GLN A 22 7.27 -5.07 -13.52
C GLN A 22 6.00 -4.35 -13.10
N GLY A 23 5.11 -5.06 -12.41
CA GLY A 23 3.94 -4.49 -11.79
C GLY A 23 4.21 -3.96 -10.39
N GLN A 24 3.45 -2.94 -9.98
CA GLN A 24 3.45 -2.40 -8.62
C GLN A 24 2.05 -1.97 -8.21
N THR A 25 1.71 -2.22 -6.95
CA THR A 25 0.49 -1.67 -6.34
C THR A 25 0.75 -0.22 -5.90
N VAL A 26 -0.11 0.71 -6.31
CA VAL A 26 -0.05 2.12 -5.94
C VAL A 26 -1.28 2.51 -5.13
N SER A 27 -1.06 2.88 -3.86
CA SER A 27 -2.12 3.42 -3.01
C SER A 27 -2.28 4.93 -3.23
N PHE A 28 -3.52 5.41 -3.34
CA PHE A 28 -3.88 6.83 -3.41
C PHE A 28 -5.20 7.10 -2.69
N GLY A 29 -5.59 8.37 -2.56
CA GLY A 29 -6.85 8.72 -1.90
C GLY A 29 -7.53 9.93 -2.51
N LEU A 30 -8.85 9.94 -2.43
CA LEU A 30 -9.73 11.02 -2.90
C LEU A 30 -10.90 11.12 -1.93
N ASP A 31 -11.21 12.34 -1.48
CA ASP A 31 -12.33 12.65 -0.58
C ASP A 31 -12.41 11.78 0.69
N GLY A 32 -11.25 11.38 1.21
CA GLY A 32 -11.12 10.57 2.43
C GLY A 32 -11.23 9.05 2.21
N THR A 33 -11.48 8.60 0.97
CA THR A 33 -11.46 7.18 0.60
C THR A 33 -10.09 6.80 0.06
N SER A 34 -9.56 5.65 0.52
CA SER A 34 -8.31 5.06 0.05
C SER A 34 -8.59 4.04 -1.06
N TYR A 35 -7.75 4.06 -2.08
CA TYR A 35 -7.80 3.17 -3.25
C TYR A 35 -6.42 2.57 -3.50
N GLU A 36 -6.40 1.41 -4.15
CA GLU A 36 -5.20 0.72 -4.61
C GLU A 36 -5.39 0.30 -6.07
N LEU A 37 -4.31 0.34 -6.83
CA LEU A 37 -4.27 -0.09 -8.24
C LEU A 37 -2.97 -0.84 -8.50
N ASP A 38 -3.07 -1.98 -9.19
CA ASP A 38 -1.94 -2.72 -9.72
C ASP A 38 -1.61 -2.20 -11.12
N LEU A 39 -0.40 -1.63 -11.27
CA LEU A 39 0.00 -0.89 -12.47
C LEU A 39 1.39 -1.29 -12.97
N ASN A 40 1.60 -1.19 -14.27
CA ASN A 40 2.94 -1.17 -14.84
C ASN A 40 3.69 0.13 -14.43
N LYS A 41 4.99 0.18 -14.72
CA LYS A 41 5.85 1.31 -14.35
C LYS A 41 5.39 2.63 -14.97
N ASP A 42 4.93 2.61 -16.21
CA ASP A 42 4.56 3.81 -16.96
C ASP A 42 3.24 4.40 -16.44
N ASN A 43 2.24 3.56 -16.22
CA ASN A 43 0.94 3.95 -15.65
C ASN A 43 1.10 4.47 -14.22
N ALA A 44 1.92 3.80 -13.41
CA ALA A 44 2.23 4.28 -12.07
C ALA A 44 2.98 5.62 -12.08
N ALA A 45 3.86 5.85 -13.05
CA ALA A 45 4.53 7.14 -13.22
C ALA A 45 3.54 8.23 -13.68
N ALA A 46 2.64 7.90 -14.61
CA ALA A 46 1.59 8.80 -15.08
C ALA A 46 0.66 9.23 -13.94
N LEU A 47 0.22 8.30 -13.08
CA LEU A 47 -0.60 8.61 -11.91
C LEU A 47 0.10 9.62 -10.99
N ARG A 48 1.36 9.35 -10.63
CA ARG A 48 2.16 10.25 -9.76
C ARG A 48 2.37 11.62 -10.41
N GLN A 49 2.55 11.67 -11.72
CA GLN A 49 2.69 12.92 -12.47
C GLN A 49 1.39 13.74 -12.48
N THR A 50 0.22 13.10 -12.57
CA THR A 50 -1.09 13.77 -12.47
C THR A 50 -1.28 14.44 -11.10
N PHE A 51 -0.91 13.76 -10.01
CA PHE A 51 -0.99 14.32 -8.66
C PHE A 51 0.03 15.44 -8.38
N LYS A 52 1.11 15.52 -9.15
CA LYS A 52 2.26 16.41 -8.89
C LYS A 52 1.87 17.87 -8.67
N ARG A 53 0.92 18.40 -9.46
CA ARG A 53 0.45 19.79 -9.32
C ARG A 53 -0.23 20.02 -7.96
N TYR A 54 -1.10 19.10 -7.56
CA TYR A 54 -1.88 19.20 -6.33
C TYR A 54 -1.00 18.97 -5.10
N VAL A 55 -0.09 18.00 -5.15
CA VAL A 55 0.86 17.73 -4.07
C VAL A 55 1.78 18.92 -3.84
N ARG A 56 2.21 19.62 -4.90
CA ARG A 56 3.03 20.83 -4.78
C ARG A 56 2.30 22.01 -4.14
N ALA A 57 1.01 22.18 -4.44
CA ALA A 57 0.20 23.27 -3.89
C ALA A 57 -0.38 22.94 -2.50
N GLY A 58 -0.54 21.64 -2.21
CA GLY A 58 -1.12 21.15 -0.98
C GLY A 58 -0.13 21.13 0.18
N ARG A 59 -0.67 20.93 1.38
CA ARG A 59 0.10 20.58 2.57
C ARG A 59 -0.20 19.15 2.97
N ARG A 60 0.74 18.49 3.64
CA ARG A 60 0.46 17.21 4.29
C ARG A 60 -0.60 17.46 5.37
N ALA A 61 -1.82 16.99 5.13
CA ALA A 61 -2.78 16.82 6.21
C ALA A 61 -2.18 15.82 7.20
N GLY A 62 -2.34 16.04 8.51
CA GLY A 62 -1.80 15.16 9.53
C GLY A 62 -2.16 13.70 9.28
N ARG A 63 -1.37 12.78 9.85
CA ARG A 63 -1.60 11.33 9.73
C ARG A 63 -3.08 11.06 10.04
N SER A 64 -3.84 10.53 9.09
CA SER A 64 -5.16 9.98 9.37
C SER A 64 -4.99 9.03 10.55
N ALA A 65 -5.74 9.27 11.62
CA ALA A 65 -5.66 8.53 12.87
C ALA A 65 -6.13 7.08 12.64
N GLY A 66 -5.27 6.24 12.06
CA GLY A 66 -5.48 4.79 11.89
C GLY A 66 -4.33 3.95 12.45
N GLY A 67 -3.20 4.58 12.77
CA GLY A 67 -2.14 3.93 13.55
C GLY A 67 -2.33 4.26 15.01
N THR A 68 -3.08 3.44 15.75
CA THR A 68 -2.86 3.37 17.20
C THR A 68 -1.41 2.91 17.36
N THR A 69 -0.49 3.85 17.61
CA THR A 69 0.74 3.51 18.31
C THR A 69 0.26 2.99 19.65
N ARG A 70 0.10 1.66 19.76
CA ARG A 70 0.09 1.00 21.07
C ARG A 70 1.44 1.36 21.67
N SER A 71 1.48 2.40 22.47
CA SER A 71 2.54 2.57 23.44
C SER A 71 2.44 1.37 24.38
N SER A 72 3.15 0.29 24.08
CA SER A 72 3.42 -0.75 25.07
C SER A 72 4.43 -0.18 26.06
N SER A 73 3.93 0.71 26.91
CA SER A 73 4.61 1.27 28.07
C SER A 73 3.68 1.09 29.26
N ALA A 74 3.63 -0.15 29.77
CA ALA A 74 3.18 -0.45 31.13
C ALA A 74 3.52 -1.90 31.49
N GLY A 75 4.68 -2.09 32.12
CA GLY A 75 4.86 -3.10 33.16
C GLY A 75 4.97 -4.57 32.75
N HIS A 76 6.08 -4.98 32.15
CA HIS A 76 6.59 -6.33 32.42
C HIS A 76 7.27 -6.29 33.79
N LYS A 77 6.46 -6.38 34.86
CA LYS A 77 6.95 -6.70 36.19
C LYS A 77 7.48 -8.13 36.14
N ASP A 78 8.79 -8.24 36.16
CA ASP A 78 9.60 -9.29 36.76
C ASP A 78 8.84 -10.58 37.17
N THR A 79 8.49 -11.42 36.19
CA THR A 79 8.08 -12.81 36.45
C THR A 79 9.28 -13.74 36.58
N ALA A 80 10.51 -13.21 36.53
CA ALA A 80 11.74 -13.98 36.74
C ALA A 80 12.01 -14.29 38.24
N ALA A 81 11.33 -13.59 39.16
CA ALA A 81 11.49 -13.80 40.61
C ALA A 81 10.52 -14.82 41.22
N ILE A 82 9.58 -15.40 40.45
CA ILE A 82 8.60 -16.39 40.94
C ILE A 82 8.95 -17.77 40.39
N ARG A 83 10.13 -18.28 40.76
CA ARG A 83 10.50 -19.71 40.67
C ARG A 83 11.44 -20.04 41.84
N THR A 84 10.84 -20.33 42.99
CA THR A 84 11.41 -21.15 44.07
C THR A 84 10.72 -22.49 44.06
#